data_AF-A0AAU7ZUB9-F1
#
_entry.id   AF-A0AAU7ZUB9-F1
#
_cell.length_a   1.000
_cell.length_b   1.000
_cell.length_c   1.000
_cell.angle_alpha   90.00
_cell.angle_beta   90.00
_cell.angle_gamma   90.00
#
_symmetry.space_group_name_H-M   'P 1'
#
loop_
_entity.id
_entity.type
_entity.pdbx_description
1 polymer ?
#
loop_
_entity_poly.entity_id
_entity_poly.type
_entity_poly.pdbx_seq_one_letter_code
_entity_poly.pdbx_strand_id
1 'polypeptide(L)'
;MRILTYIRQVLDAEESVHIANDAVALENSKLVMDTMDEYGVEEALRLRESGIEAEIVAVAVGSARIQDALRTALAMGADRAIHVETDTRLDAIALSKVLAQLATQEQATLIFSGGQQADWDSHALAAATAERLNWPQVTWTSALELKGTTLTGKHDADEGSESFTLELPAVVTTQQGLNEPRYPTLPNIMKSKKKELRKESLDEFDVTPKLKFVSAEIQVKNRLNKILDGKDAPAAAAQLVDLLRNEARVIA
;
A
#
# COMPACT_ATOMS: atom_id res chain seq x y z
N MET A 1 -8.89 13.21 -17.15
CA MET A 1 -7.84 13.41 -16.12
C MET A 1 -6.88 12.23 -16.10
N ARG A 2 -5.74 12.35 -15.41
CA ARG A 2 -4.81 11.23 -15.22
C ARG A 2 -4.66 10.90 -13.74
N ILE A 3 -4.77 9.62 -13.44
CA ILE A 3 -4.68 9.07 -12.10
C ILE A 3 -3.44 8.19 -12.02
N LEU A 4 -2.52 8.49 -11.10
CA LEU A 4 -1.46 7.56 -10.76
C LEU A 4 -1.90 6.67 -9.62
N THR A 5 -1.61 5.38 -9.71
CA THR A 5 -1.77 4.43 -8.60
C THR A 5 -0.39 3.89 -8.29
N TYR A 6 0.17 4.24 -7.14
CA TYR A 6 1.45 3.71 -6.69
C TYR A 6 1.26 2.26 -6.21
N ILE A 7 2.11 1.36 -6.71
CA ILE A 7 2.04 -0.07 -6.48
C ILE A 7 3.33 -0.54 -5.82
N ARG A 8 3.18 -1.30 -4.74
CA ARG A 8 4.23 -2.04 -4.07
C ARG A 8 4.00 -3.54 -4.25
N GLN A 9 5.10 -4.28 -4.29
CA GLN A 9 5.10 -5.73 -4.21
C GLN A 9 5.59 -6.13 -2.83
N VAL A 10 4.80 -6.91 -2.14
CA VAL A 10 5.03 -7.33 -0.75
C VAL A 10 4.98 -8.85 -0.65
N LEU A 11 5.44 -9.37 0.49
CA LEU A 11 5.28 -10.78 0.82
C LEU A 11 3.79 -11.09 1.00
N ASP A 12 3.32 -12.20 0.44
CA ASP A 12 1.94 -12.65 0.69
C ASP A 12 1.74 -12.89 2.20
N ALA A 13 0.57 -12.51 2.72
CA ALA A 13 0.28 -12.62 4.15
C ALA A 13 0.29 -14.09 4.66
N GLU A 14 0.13 -15.07 3.76
CA GLU A 14 0.22 -16.49 4.07
C GLU A 14 1.66 -17.03 4.09
N GLU A 15 2.63 -16.27 3.58
CA GLU A 15 4.04 -16.68 3.55
C GLU A 15 4.74 -16.44 4.88
N SER A 16 5.64 -17.35 5.24
CA SER A 16 6.47 -17.18 6.42
C SER A 16 7.66 -16.27 6.13
N VAL A 17 7.87 -15.28 6.98
CA VAL A 17 9.04 -14.40 6.90
C VAL A 17 10.28 -15.18 7.35
N HIS A 18 11.31 -15.18 6.50
CA HIS A 18 12.62 -15.75 6.80
C HIS A 18 13.69 -14.66 6.73
N ILE A 19 14.73 -14.79 7.56
CA ILE A 19 15.90 -13.90 7.52
C ILE A 19 17.10 -14.67 6.97
N ALA A 20 17.78 -14.10 5.99
CA ALA A 20 19.06 -14.57 5.48
C ALA A 20 19.96 -13.36 5.21
N ASN A 21 21.25 -13.46 5.57
CA ASN A 21 22.23 -12.38 5.40
C ASN A 21 21.75 -11.03 5.96
N ASP A 22 21.21 -11.05 7.19
CA ASP A 22 20.67 -9.87 7.89
C ASP A 22 19.53 -9.14 7.16
N ALA A 23 18.87 -9.79 6.19
CA ALA A 23 17.75 -9.23 5.44
C ALA A 23 16.60 -10.24 5.33
N VAL A 24 15.40 -9.73 5.00
CA VAL A 24 14.27 -10.61 4.67
C VAL A 24 14.58 -11.35 3.38
N ALA A 25 14.58 -12.68 3.46
CA ALA A 25 14.76 -13.56 2.32
C ALA A 25 13.44 -13.59 1.52
N LEU A 26 13.53 -13.23 0.24
CA LEU A 26 12.38 -13.18 -0.67
C LEU A 26 12.51 -14.22 -1.80
N GLU A 27 13.59 -15.00 -1.79
CA GLU A 27 13.84 -16.07 -2.75
C GLU A 27 12.87 -17.21 -2.50
N ASN A 28 12.17 -17.65 -3.55
CA ASN A 28 11.13 -18.70 -3.52
C ASN A 28 9.89 -18.36 -2.69
N SER A 29 9.76 -17.13 -2.19
CA SER A 29 8.54 -16.67 -1.52
C SER A 29 7.51 -16.20 -2.54
N LYS A 30 6.22 -16.41 -2.24
CA LYS A 30 5.14 -15.81 -3.01
C LYS A 30 5.06 -14.30 -2.70
N LEU A 31 5.19 -13.50 -3.75
CA LEU A 31 5.05 -12.05 -3.67
C LEU A 31 3.77 -11.61 -4.40
N VAL A 32 3.08 -10.65 -3.83
CA VAL A 32 1.80 -10.13 -4.34
C VAL A 32 1.82 -8.61 -4.38
N MET A 33 0.85 -8.04 -5.09
CA MET A 33 0.57 -6.61 -4.97
C MET A 33 0.08 -6.31 -3.55
N ASP A 34 0.50 -5.19 -2.97
CA ASP A 34 0.00 -4.79 -1.66
C ASP A 34 -1.52 -4.60 -1.71
N THR A 35 -2.25 -5.20 -0.77
CA THR A 35 -3.71 -5.12 -0.69
C THR A 35 -4.18 -3.68 -0.53
N MET A 36 -3.41 -2.81 0.15
CA MET A 36 -3.78 -1.40 0.22
C MET A 36 -3.70 -0.71 -1.14
N ASP A 37 -2.74 -1.08 -1.98
CA ASP A 37 -2.58 -0.54 -3.33
C ASP A 37 -3.67 -1.07 -4.29
N GLU A 38 -4.15 -2.30 -4.07
CA GLU A 38 -5.31 -2.86 -4.79
C GLU A 38 -6.57 -1.98 -4.66
N TYR A 39 -6.85 -1.47 -3.46
CA TYR A 39 -7.97 -0.53 -3.25
C TYR A 39 -7.78 0.75 -4.07
N GLY A 40 -6.55 1.23 -4.25
CA GLY A 40 -6.24 2.42 -5.06
C GLY A 40 -6.47 2.20 -6.54
N VAL A 41 -6.07 1.04 -7.07
CA VAL A 41 -6.35 0.64 -8.45
C VAL A 41 -7.86 0.51 -8.68
N GLU A 42 -8.57 -0.17 -7.78
CA GLU A 42 -10.01 -0.33 -7.88
C GLU A 42 -10.74 1.02 -7.80
N GLU A 43 -10.35 1.91 -6.88
CA GLU A 43 -11.02 3.20 -6.74
C GLU A 43 -10.85 4.07 -8.00
N ALA A 44 -9.65 4.06 -8.59
CA ALA A 44 -9.41 4.72 -9.87
C ALA A 44 -10.31 4.16 -10.99
N LEU A 45 -10.54 2.84 -11.01
CA LEU A 45 -11.44 2.18 -11.96
C LEU A 45 -12.90 2.57 -11.71
N ARG A 46 -13.34 2.62 -10.46
CA ARG A 46 -14.70 3.00 -10.08
C ARG A 46 -15.01 4.45 -10.42
N LEU A 47 -14.06 5.37 -10.22
CA LEU A 47 -14.17 6.75 -10.68
C LEU A 47 -14.36 6.81 -12.20
N ARG A 48 -13.61 6.00 -12.96
CA ARG A 48 -13.81 5.91 -14.41
C ARG A 48 -15.19 5.37 -14.77
N GLU A 49 -15.66 4.35 -14.07
CA GLU A 49 -16.98 3.73 -14.26
C GLU A 49 -18.14 4.66 -13.87
N SER A 50 -17.92 5.63 -12.98
CA SER A 50 -18.89 6.67 -12.64
C SER A 50 -18.99 7.79 -13.71
N GLY A 51 -18.34 7.62 -14.86
CA GLY A 51 -18.42 8.55 -15.99
C GLY A 51 -17.32 9.60 -16.04
N ILE A 52 -16.32 9.52 -15.15
CA ILE A 52 -15.15 10.42 -15.20
C ILE A 52 -14.18 9.89 -16.26
N GLU A 53 -13.87 10.71 -17.25
CA GLU A 53 -12.85 10.35 -18.24
C GLU A 53 -11.46 10.37 -17.58
N ALA A 54 -10.94 9.18 -17.27
CA ALA A 54 -9.66 9.01 -16.59
C ALA A 54 -8.77 7.98 -17.30
N GLU A 55 -7.52 8.35 -17.52
CA GLU A 55 -6.44 7.42 -17.83
C GLU A 55 -5.75 7.02 -16.51
N ILE A 56 -5.65 5.71 -16.26
CA ILE A 56 -5.11 5.13 -15.04
C ILE A 56 -3.72 4.57 -15.33
N VAL A 57 -2.71 5.11 -14.66
CA VAL A 57 -1.32 4.72 -14.83
C VAL A 57 -0.81 4.09 -13.54
N ALA A 58 -0.50 2.80 -13.60
CA ALA A 58 0.11 2.08 -12.48
C ALA A 58 1.60 2.38 -12.40
N VAL A 59 2.11 2.75 -11.23
CA VAL A 59 3.51 3.15 -11.05
C VAL A 59 4.14 2.28 -9.98
N ALA A 60 5.32 1.71 -10.25
CA ALA A 60 6.09 1.00 -9.23
C ALA A 60 7.58 1.33 -9.35
N VAL A 61 8.26 1.36 -8.20
CA VAL A 61 9.71 1.59 -8.11
C VAL A 61 10.34 0.42 -7.39
N GLY A 62 11.31 -0.24 -8.03
CA GLY A 62 12.03 -1.36 -7.45
C GLY A 62 12.61 -2.32 -8.47
N SER A 63 13.16 -3.42 -7.97
CA SER A 63 13.86 -4.44 -8.78
C SER A 63 12.93 -5.05 -9.84
N ALA A 64 13.51 -5.72 -10.84
CA ALA A 64 12.80 -6.32 -11.97
C ALA A 64 11.55 -7.16 -11.59
N ARG A 65 11.55 -7.82 -10.43
CA ARG A 65 10.42 -8.65 -9.96
C ARG A 65 9.12 -7.87 -9.68
N ILE A 66 9.19 -6.56 -9.41
CA ILE A 66 7.99 -5.75 -9.13
C ILE A 66 7.07 -5.63 -10.35
N GLN A 67 7.60 -5.95 -11.53
CA GLN A 67 6.86 -6.00 -12.78
C GLN A 67 5.63 -6.93 -12.68
N ASP A 68 5.69 -7.99 -11.89
CA ASP A 68 4.54 -8.90 -11.71
C ASP A 68 3.36 -8.22 -11.02
N ALA A 69 3.62 -7.39 -9.99
CA ALA A 69 2.59 -6.58 -9.34
C ALA A 69 1.99 -5.53 -10.30
N LEU A 70 2.84 -4.88 -11.12
CA LEU A 70 2.35 -3.98 -12.18
C LEU A 70 1.47 -4.72 -13.20
N ARG A 71 1.80 -5.96 -13.54
CA ARG A 71 0.97 -6.79 -14.43
C ARG A 71 -0.36 -7.17 -13.80
N THR A 72 -0.43 -7.33 -12.48
CA THR A 72 -1.69 -7.47 -11.74
C THR A 72 -2.54 -6.21 -11.86
N ALA A 73 -2.00 -5.02 -11.59
CA ALA A 73 -2.73 -3.74 -11.74
C ALA A 73 -3.24 -3.53 -13.18
N LEU A 74 -2.41 -3.84 -14.19
CA LEU A 74 -2.79 -3.81 -15.60
C LEU A 74 -3.92 -4.81 -15.94
N ALA A 75 -3.93 -5.96 -15.28
CA ALA A 75 -4.96 -6.99 -15.44
C ALA A 75 -6.26 -6.65 -14.71
N MET A 76 -6.20 -5.91 -13.60
CA MET A 76 -7.38 -5.32 -12.94
C MET A 76 -8.06 -4.31 -13.85
N GLY A 77 -7.28 -3.45 -14.51
CA GLY A 77 -7.85 -2.49 -15.47
C GLY A 77 -7.05 -1.23 -15.74
N ALA A 78 -5.89 -1.03 -15.11
CA ALA A 78 -5.02 0.11 -15.39
C ALA A 78 -4.63 0.14 -16.88
N ASP A 79 -4.52 1.32 -17.48
CA ASP A 79 -4.36 1.48 -18.93
C ASP A 79 -2.94 1.16 -19.38
N ARG A 80 -1.96 1.68 -18.63
CA ARG A 80 -0.53 1.42 -18.82
C ARG A 80 0.21 1.47 -17.48
N ALA A 81 1.47 1.04 -17.49
CA ALA A 81 2.32 1.02 -16.31
C ALA A 81 3.65 1.72 -16.55
N ILE A 82 4.21 2.27 -15.48
CA ILE A 82 5.56 2.81 -15.41
C ILE A 82 6.32 2.03 -14.33
N HIS A 83 7.47 1.48 -14.72
CA HIS A 83 8.39 0.77 -13.85
C HIS A 83 9.69 1.54 -13.79
N VAL A 84 9.97 2.16 -12.64
CA VAL A 84 11.30 2.71 -12.35
C VAL A 84 12.15 1.58 -11.78
N GLU A 85 12.97 0.99 -12.64
CA GLU A 85 13.72 -0.23 -12.33
C GLU A 85 14.99 0.11 -11.53
N THR A 86 15.10 -0.43 -10.33
CA THR A 86 16.28 -0.24 -9.49
C THR A 86 16.39 -1.28 -8.38
N ASP A 87 17.60 -1.75 -8.09
CA ASP A 87 17.88 -2.55 -6.90
C ASP A 87 18.19 -1.69 -5.67
N THR A 88 18.21 -0.36 -5.84
CA THR A 88 18.46 0.58 -4.74
C THR A 88 17.26 0.63 -3.81
N ARG A 89 17.49 0.37 -2.51
CA ARG A 89 16.46 0.55 -1.49
C ARG A 89 16.24 2.04 -1.21
N LEU A 90 15.05 2.53 -1.51
CA LEU A 90 14.65 3.92 -1.28
C LEU A 90 13.83 4.04 0.02
N ASP A 91 14.14 5.03 0.85
CA ASP A 91 13.21 5.51 1.90
C ASP A 91 12.03 6.29 1.31
N ALA A 92 10.98 6.49 2.11
CA ALA A 92 9.78 7.19 1.68
C ALA A 92 10.04 8.63 1.18
N ILE A 93 11.08 9.30 1.68
CA ILE A 93 11.44 10.67 1.27
C ILE A 93 12.14 10.66 -0.09
N ALA A 94 13.03 9.70 -0.32
CA ALA A 94 13.66 9.48 -1.62
C ALA A 94 12.63 9.06 -2.68
N LEU A 95 11.78 8.09 -2.34
CA LEU A 95 10.74 7.57 -3.21
C LEU A 95 9.69 8.63 -3.58
N SER A 96 9.31 9.51 -2.65
CA SER A 96 8.37 10.60 -2.95
C SER A 96 8.92 11.60 -3.97
N LYS A 97 10.26 11.77 -4.09
CA LYS A 97 10.86 12.58 -5.15
C LYS A 97 10.68 11.95 -6.53
N VAL A 98 10.73 10.62 -6.62
CA VAL A 98 10.42 9.88 -7.87
C VAL A 98 8.94 10.06 -8.22
N LEU A 99 8.05 9.78 -7.27
CA LEU A 99 6.61 9.82 -7.50
C LEU A 99 6.10 11.22 -7.86
N ALA A 100 6.62 12.27 -7.21
CA ALA A 100 6.27 13.66 -7.55
C ALA A 100 6.73 14.08 -8.95
N GLN A 101 7.93 13.63 -9.38
CA GLN A 101 8.42 13.89 -10.73
C GLN A 101 7.59 13.14 -11.77
N LEU A 102 7.26 11.87 -11.54
CA LEU A 102 6.35 11.10 -12.39
C LEU A 102 4.98 11.77 -12.49
N ALA A 103 4.41 12.22 -11.37
CA ALA A 103 3.14 12.94 -11.37
C ALA A 103 3.17 14.20 -12.25
N THR A 104 4.30 14.94 -12.23
CA THR A 104 4.49 16.13 -13.06
C THR A 104 4.66 15.77 -14.54
N GLN A 105 5.52 14.80 -14.86
CA GLN A 105 5.78 14.32 -16.24
C GLN A 105 4.50 13.78 -16.89
N GLU A 106 3.74 12.99 -16.13
CA GLU A 106 2.47 12.44 -16.56
C GLU A 106 1.34 13.46 -16.52
N GLN A 107 1.54 14.66 -15.95
CA GLN A 107 0.48 15.64 -15.69
C GLN A 107 -0.72 15.01 -14.97
N ALA A 108 -0.42 14.19 -13.96
CA ALA A 108 -1.42 13.59 -13.10
C ALA A 108 -2.15 14.67 -12.32
N THR A 109 -3.40 14.40 -11.95
CA THR A 109 -4.18 15.27 -11.06
C THR A 109 -4.67 14.54 -9.82
N LEU A 110 -4.48 13.23 -9.75
CA LEU A 110 -4.84 12.43 -8.58
C LEU A 110 -3.82 11.31 -8.43
N ILE A 111 -3.36 11.08 -7.20
CA ILE A 111 -2.47 9.97 -6.86
C ILE A 111 -3.15 9.13 -5.78
N PHE A 112 -3.25 7.82 -6.01
CA PHE A 112 -3.56 6.84 -4.99
C PHE A 112 -2.29 6.10 -4.54
N SER A 113 -2.19 5.84 -3.24
CA SER A 113 -1.18 5.00 -2.61
C SER A 113 -1.84 4.25 -1.45
N GLY A 114 -1.40 3.03 -1.13
CA GLY A 114 -1.79 2.40 0.13
C GLY A 114 -1.46 3.28 1.34
N GLY A 115 -2.34 3.31 2.34
CA GLY A 115 -2.13 4.05 3.59
C GLY A 115 -0.96 3.51 4.41
N GLN A 116 -0.76 2.20 4.36
CA GLN A 116 0.31 1.50 5.04
C GLN A 116 0.91 0.43 4.13
N GLN A 117 2.23 0.44 4.01
CA GLN A 117 2.96 -0.57 3.25
C GLN A 117 3.14 -1.83 4.08
N ALA A 118 2.70 -2.98 3.57
CA ALA A 118 2.67 -4.22 4.34
C ALA A 118 4.06 -4.84 4.67
N ASP A 119 5.15 -4.34 4.07
CA ASP A 119 6.49 -4.93 4.23
C ASP A 119 7.31 -4.30 5.37
N TRP A 120 7.28 -2.98 5.54
CA TRP A 120 8.02 -2.25 6.58
C TRP A 120 7.17 -1.20 7.31
N ASP A 121 5.85 -1.28 7.15
CA ASP A 121 4.84 -0.52 7.91
C ASP A 121 5.00 1.01 7.85
N SER A 122 5.47 1.53 6.71
CA SER A 122 5.59 2.97 6.50
C SER A 122 4.30 3.57 5.94
N HIS A 123 3.87 4.68 6.53
CA HIS A 123 2.72 5.48 6.08
C HIS A 123 3.15 6.81 5.43
N ALA A 124 4.46 7.03 5.28
CA ALA A 124 5.01 8.35 4.99
C ALA A 124 5.02 8.73 3.51
N LEU A 125 4.89 7.77 2.59
CA LEU A 125 5.10 8.01 1.16
C LEU A 125 4.13 9.03 0.59
N ALA A 126 2.84 8.86 0.85
CA ALA A 126 1.80 9.73 0.31
C ALA A 126 1.95 11.17 0.84
N ALA A 127 2.11 11.34 2.15
CA ALA A 127 2.33 12.63 2.77
C ALA A 127 3.58 13.34 2.25
N ALA A 128 4.69 12.62 2.11
CA ALA A 128 5.92 13.18 1.56
C ALA A 128 5.76 13.56 0.08
N THR A 129 4.94 12.81 -0.69
CA THR A 129 4.66 13.12 -2.10
C THR A 129 3.77 14.36 -2.23
N ALA A 130 2.73 14.45 -1.39
CA ALA A 130 1.83 15.60 -1.33
C ALA A 130 2.58 16.90 -0.99
N GLU A 131 3.45 16.86 0.02
CA GLU A 131 4.31 17.99 0.41
C GLU A 131 5.18 18.46 -0.77
N ARG A 132 5.82 17.54 -1.50
CA ARG A 132 6.67 17.87 -2.65
C ARG A 132 5.92 18.52 -3.79
N LEU A 133 4.69 18.08 -4.01
CA LEU A 133 3.81 18.61 -5.05
C LEU A 133 3.07 19.87 -4.60
N ASN A 134 3.12 20.20 -3.30
CA ASN A 134 2.25 21.19 -2.66
C ASN A 134 0.77 20.92 -2.96
N TRP A 135 0.36 19.65 -2.85
CA TRP A 135 -1.02 19.20 -3.07
C TRP A 135 -1.72 18.92 -1.75
N PRO A 136 -3.04 19.16 -1.64
CA PRO A 136 -3.83 18.64 -0.54
C PRO A 136 -3.73 17.11 -0.48
N GLN A 137 -3.80 16.58 0.73
CA GLN A 137 -3.83 15.15 0.97
C GLN A 137 -4.97 14.75 1.89
N VAL A 138 -5.40 13.50 1.75
CA VAL A 138 -6.22 12.80 2.73
C VAL A 138 -5.67 11.39 2.92
N THR A 139 -5.55 10.96 4.17
CA THR A 139 -5.06 9.65 4.57
C THR A 139 -6.22 8.77 5.00
N TRP A 140 -6.03 7.44 5.08
CA TRP A 140 -7.01 6.50 5.66
C TRP A 140 -8.43 6.61 5.05
N THR A 141 -8.50 6.77 3.72
CA THR A 141 -9.77 7.03 3.03
C THR A 141 -10.61 5.76 2.96
N SER A 142 -11.85 5.85 3.47
CA SER A 142 -12.83 4.76 3.52
C SER A 142 -14.05 5.00 2.64
N ALA A 143 -14.23 6.22 2.10
CA ALA A 143 -15.19 6.53 1.05
C ALA A 143 -14.74 7.74 0.23
N LEU A 144 -15.02 7.75 -1.07
CA LEU A 144 -14.60 8.81 -1.98
C LEU A 144 -15.63 9.01 -3.11
N GLU A 145 -15.85 10.28 -3.48
CA GLU A 145 -16.62 10.70 -4.63
C GLU A 145 -15.94 11.92 -5.27
N LEU A 146 -15.93 11.99 -6.60
CA LEU A 146 -15.39 13.13 -7.35
C LEU A 146 -16.48 13.77 -8.20
N LYS A 147 -16.71 15.07 -8.00
CA LYS A 147 -17.64 15.89 -8.78
C LYS A 147 -16.90 17.10 -9.34
N GLY A 148 -16.70 17.14 -10.65
CA GLY A 148 -15.88 18.17 -11.28
C GLY A 148 -14.43 18.08 -10.78
N THR A 149 -13.97 19.11 -10.06
CA THR A 149 -12.65 19.15 -9.41
C THR A 149 -12.70 18.87 -7.92
N THR A 150 -13.90 18.78 -7.34
CA THR A 150 -14.09 18.63 -5.90
C THR A 150 -14.19 17.16 -5.53
N LEU A 151 -13.31 16.72 -4.64
CA LEU A 151 -13.25 15.38 -4.09
C LEU A 151 -13.81 15.42 -2.67
N THR A 152 -14.82 14.60 -2.41
CA THR A 152 -15.50 14.51 -1.11
C THR A 152 -15.49 13.08 -0.63
N GLY A 153 -15.45 12.86 0.68
CA GLY A 153 -15.39 11.51 1.18
C GLY A 153 -15.37 11.40 2.70
N LYS A 154 -14.90 10.25 3.16
CA LYS A 154 -14.63 9.97 4.57
C LYS A 154 -13.24 9.39 4.74
N HIS A 155 -12.62 9.76 5.85
CA HIS A 155 -11.43 9.08 6.34
C HIS A 155 -11.61 8.63 7.78
N ASP A 156 -10.94 7.55 8.13
CA ASP A 156 -11.05 6.94 9.45
C ASP A 156 -10.02 7.57 10.42
N ALA A 157 -10.47 7.79 11.65
CA ALA A 157 -9.69 8.30 12.77
C ALA A 157 -9.90 7.40 13.99
N ASP A 158 -9.06 7.54 15.02
CA ASP A 158 -9.11 6.66 16.20
C ASP A 158 -10.50 6.61 16.88
N GLU A 159 -11.23 7.73 16.86
CA GLU A 159 -12.56 7.86 17.49
C GLU A 159 -13.73 7.79 16.50
N GLY A 160 -13.51 7.42 15.24
CA GLY A 160 -14.58 7.25 14.26
C GLY A 160 -14.18 7.58 12.82
N SER A 161 -15.03 8.34 12.12
CA SER A 161 -14.74 8.79 10.75
C SER A 161 -15.09 10.26 10.60
N GLU A 162 -14.28 10.99 9.85
CA GLU A 162 -14.52 12.39 9.53
C GLU A 162 -14.82 12.54 8.04
N SER A 163 -15.68 13.50 7.70
CA SER A 163 -15.92 13.87 6.31
C SER A 163 -14.94 14.94 5.86
N PHE A 164 -14.47 14.83 4.63
CA PHE A 164 -13.55 15.81 4.04
C PHE A 164 -14.07 16.29 2.68
N THR A 165 -13.60 17.48 2.31
CA THR A 165 -13.75 18.06 0.98
C THR A 165 -12.41 18.67 0.59
N LEU A 166 -11.90 18.34 -0.58
CA LEU A 166 -10.66 18.88 -1.13
C LEU A 166 -10.80 19.11 -2.64
N GLU A 167 -9.94 19.95 -3.21
CA GLU A 167 -9.89 20.19 -4.65
C GLU A 167 -8.74 19.41 -5.29
N LEU A 168 -8.93 18.99 -6.54
CA LEU A 168 -7.85 18.47 -7.36
C LEU A 168 -6.86 19.60 -7.73
N PRO A 169 -5.56 19.29 -7.86
CA PRO A 169 -4.96 17.98 -7.76
C PRO A 169 -4.75 17.50 -6.30
N ALA A 170 -4.75 16.19 -6.06
CA ALA A 170 -4.71 15.64 -4.70
C ALA A 170 -3.96 14.32 -4.58
N VAL A 171 -3.49 14.01 -3.37
CA VAL A 171 -2.94 12.70 -2.99
C VAL A 171 -3.87 12.03 -1.98
N VAL A 172 -4.28 10.81 -2.27
CA VAL A 172 -5.25 10.07 -1.46
C VAL A 172 -4.62 8.75 -1.04
N THR A 173 -4.64 8.44 0.25
CA THR A 173 -4.31 7.09 0.71
C THR A 173 -5.54 6.23 0.89
N THR A 174 -5.42 4.98 0.49
CA THR A 174 -6.47 3.98 0.58
C THR A 174 -6.35 3.16 1.86
N GLN A 175 -7.47 2.62 2.32
CA GLN A 175 -7.56 1.71 3.45
C GLN A 175 -8.52 0.55 3.11
N GLN A 176 -8.38 -0.56 3.83
CA GLN A 176 -9.42 -1.58 3.92
C GLN A 176 -10.79 -0.95 4.20
N GLY A 177 -11.78 -1.36 3.41
CA GLY A 177 -13.16 -0.89 3.49
C GLY A 177 -13.54 0.18 2.46
N LEU A 178 -12.57 0.77 1.75
CA LEU A 178 -12.85 1.75 0.69
C LEU A 178 -13.69 1.16 -0.46
N ASN A 179 -13.34 -0.05 -0.89
CA ASN A 179 -14.01 -0.79 -1.94
C ASN A 179 -13.67 -2.29 -1.83
N GLU A 180 -14.17 -3.09 -2.78
CA GLU A 180 -13.84 -4.50 -2.95
C GLU A 180 -13.08 -4.66 -4.27
N PRO A 181 -11.73 -4.79 -4.26
CA PRO A 181 -10.93 -4.89 -5.47
C PRO A 181 -11.36 -6.05 -6.35
N ARG A 182 -11.52 -5.77 -7.65
CA ARG A 182 -11.90 -6.82 -8.61
C ARG A 182 -10.76 -7.80 -8.85
N TYR A 183 -11.10 -9.09 -8.91
CA TYR A 183 -10.16 -10.13 -9.32
C TYR A 183 -9.94 -10.11 -10.85
N PRO A 184 -8.68 -10.07 -11.32
CA PRO A 184 -8.39 -10.16 -12.74
C PRO A 184 -8.83 -11.51 -13.34
N THR A 185 -9.64 -11.45 -14.39
CA THR A 185 -10.02 -12.66 -15.14
C THR A 185 -8.85 -13.14 -16.01
N LEU A 186 -8.80 -14.45 -16.33
CA LEU A 186 -7.78 -15.01 -17.22
C LEU A 186 -7.65 -14.26 -18.57
N PRO A 187 -8.75 -13.87 -19.26
CA PRO A 187 -8.67 -13.02 -20.45
C PRO A 187 -7.98 -11.67 -20.20
N ASN A 188 -8.24 -11.02 -19.06
CA ASN A 188 -7.63 -9.73 -18.72
C ASN A 188 -6.13 -9.89 -18.42
N ILE A 189 -5.74 -10.97 -17.73
CA ILE A 189 -4.32 -11.31 -17.49
C ILE A 189 -3.58 -11.50 -18.83
N MET A 190 -4.22 -12.14 -19.82
CA MET A 190 -3.61 -12.31 -21.14
C MET A 190 -3.50 -10.99 -21.91
N LYS A 191 -4.49 -10.10 -21.78
CA LYS A 191 -4.46 -8.76 -22.38
C LYS A 191 -3.41 -7.86 -21.70
N SER A 192 -3.22 -7.98 -20.40
CA SER A 192 -2.31 -7.13 -19.63
C SER A 192 -0.85 -7.28 -20.06
N LYS A 193 -0.46 -8.45 -20.57
CA LYS A 193 0.87 -8.70 -21.15
C LYS A 193 1.18 -7.83 -22.38
N LYS A 194 0.15 -7.40 -23.11
CA LYS A 194 0.28 -6.54 -24.29
C LYS A 194 0.15 -5.05 -23.96
N LYS A 195 -0.35 -4.70 -22.78
CA LYS A 195 -0.43 -3.31 -22.34
C LYS A 195 0.97 -2.75 -22.14
N GLU A 196 1.10 -1.46 -22.42
CA GLU A 196 2.35 -0.74 -22.31
C GLU A 196 2.88 -0.80 -20.87
N LEU A 197 4.17 -1.11 -20.76
CA LEU A 197 4.93 -1.02 -19.53
C LEU A 197 6.21 -0.25 -19.87
N ARG A 198 6.20 1.05 -19.57
CA ARG A 198 7.35 1.93 -19.75
C ARG A 198 8.35 1.64 -18.66
N LYS A 199 9.61 1.41 -19.04
CA LYS A 199 10.72 1.23 -18.10
C LYS A 199 11.57 2.48 -18.08
N GLU A 200 11.93 2.92 -16.88
CA GLU A 200 12.81 4.07 -16.63
C GLU A 200 13.89 3.67 -15.62
N SER A 201 15.04 4.34 -15.68
CA SER A 201 16.10 4.17 -14.67
C SER A 201 15.88 5.14 -13.51
N LEU A 202 16.27 4.73 -12.30
CA LEU A 202 16.31 5.63 -11.13
C LEU A 202 17.22 6.85 -11.38
N ASP A 203 18.23 6.73 -12.24
CA ASP A 203 19.18 7.80 -12.56
C ASP A 203 18.51 9.03 -13.20
N GLU A 204 17.33 8.85 -13.80
CA GLU A 204 16.55 9.93 -14.43
C GLU A 204 15.93 10.88 -13.40
N PHE A 205 15.89 10.50 -12.12
CA PHE A 205 15.19 11.23 -11.06
C PHE A 205 16.09 12.00 -10.09
N ASP A 206 17.42 11.87 -10.20
CA ASP A 206 18.39 12.51 -9.30
C ASP A 206 18.06 12.26 -7.80
N VAL A 207 17.83 11.00 -7.43
CA VAL A 207 17.40 10.63 -6.08
C VAL A 207 18.53 9.95 -5.31
N THR A 208 18.70 10.32 -4.05
CA THR A 208 19.61 9.65 -3.11
C THR A 208 18.86 9.25 -1.84
N PRO A 209 18.89 7.96 -1.44
CA PRO A 209 18.39 7.52 -0.15
C PRO A 209 19.01 8.29 1.01
N LYS A 210 18.19 8.62 2.01
CA LYS A 210 18.57 9.23 3.29
C LYS A 210 18.77 8.18 4.37
N LEU A 211 18.13 7.03 4.25
CA LEU A 211 18.27 5.92 5.19
C LEU A 211 19.17 4.82 4.63
N LYS A 212 19.94 4.20 5.52
CA LYS A 212 20.70 2.98 5.23
C LYS A 212 20.09 1.84 6.02
N PHE A 213 19.68 0.78 5.33
CA PHE A 213 19.32 -0.47 5.98
C PHE A 213 20.57 -1.13 6.56
N VAL A 214 20.50 -1.53 7.83
CA VAL A 214 21.62 -2.16 8.54
C VAL A 214 21.39 -3.67 8.64
N SER A 215 20.28 -4.08 9.25
CA SER A 215 19.93 -5.48 9.44
C SER A 215 18.44 -5.65 9.76
N ALA A 216 17.93 -6.88 9.66
CA ALA A 216 16.62 -7.32 10.13
C ALA A 216 16.76 -8.62 10.92
N GLU A 217 15.95 -8.77 11.96
CA GLU A 217 15.89 -9.96 12.80
C GLU A 217 14.43 -10.31 13.11
N ILE A 218 14.13 -11.60 13.25
CA ILE A 218 12.79 -12.05 13.67
C ILE A 218 12.70 -11.91 15.19
N GLN A 219 11.76 -11.09 15.64
CA GLN A 219 11.44 -10.97 17.07
C GLN A 219 10.71 -12.23 17.54
N VAL A 220 11.37 -13.05 18.35
CA VAL A 220 10.75 -14.22 18.97
C VAL A 220 10.20 -13.82 20.34
N LYS A 221 8.87 -13.80 20.48
CA LYS A 221 8.22 -13.66 21.79
C LYS A 221 7.98 -15.04 22.39
N ASN A 222 8.64 -15.34 23.51
CA ASN A 222 8.37 -16.54 24.29
C ASN A 222 6.93 -16.48 24.82
N ARG A 223 6.11 -17.46 24.44
CA ARG A 223 4.76 -17.62 24.99
C ARG A 223 4.85 -18.36 26.33
N LEU A 224 4.06 -17.93 27.31
CA LEU A 224 3.97 -18.60 28.62
C LEU A 224 3.40 -20.03 28.51
N ASN A 225 2.68 -20.34 27.41
CA ASN A 225 2.14 -21.67 27.08
C ASN A 225 1.33 -22.32 28.23
N LYS A 226 0.71 -21.52 29.09
CA LYS A 226 -0.17 -22.00 30.15
C LYS A 226 -1.55 -22.29 29.59
N ILE A 227 -2.00 -23.53 29.77
CA ILE A 227 -3.35 -23.99 29.40
C ILE A 227 -4.08 -24.31 30.70
N LEU A 228 -5.25 -23.71 30.89
CA LEU A 228 -6.12 -23.98 32.04
C LEU A 228 -7.07 -25.15 31.73
N ASP A 229 -7.31 -26.01 32.72
CA ASP A 229 -8.33 -27.06 32.64
C ASP A 229 -9.72 -26.41 32.73
N GLY A 230 -10.55 -26.60 31.71
CA GLY A 230 -11.89 -26.01 31.61
C GLY A 230 -13.00 -26.82 32.31
N LYS A 231 -12.68 -27.85 33.11
CA LYS A 231 -13.70 -28.66 33.81
C LYS A 231 -14.62 -27.86 34.74
N ASP A 232 -14.10 -26.82 35.38
CA ASP A 232 -14.88 -25.85 36.15
C ASP A 232 -14.69 -24.47 35.52
N ALA A 233 -15.66 -24.07 34.70
CA ALA A 233 -15.58 -22.83 33.93
C ALA A 233 -15.46 -21.57 34.81
N PRO A 234 -16.27 -21.39 35.88
CA PRO A 234 -16.08 -20.28 36.82
C PRO A 234 -14.68 -20.21 37.45
N ALA A 235 -14.14 -21.34 37.91
CA ALA A 235 -12.81 -21.38 38.52
C ALA A 235 -11.70 -21.08 37.51
N ALA A 236 -11.80 -21.66 36.30
CA ALA A 236 -10.86 -21.40 35.22
C ALA A 236 -10.89 -19.93 34.77
N ALA A 237 -12.06 -19.29 34.73
CA ALA A 237 -12.19 -17.87 34.40
C ALA A 237 -11.52 -16.98 35.46
N ALA A 238 -11.73 -17.27 36.74
CA ALA A 238 -11.06 -16.54 37.82
C ALA A 238 -9.53 -16.69 37.76
N GLN A 239 -9.05 -17.91 37.53
CA GLN A 239 -7.63 -18.18 37.35
C GLN A 239 -7.05 -17.49 36.11
N LEU A 240 -7.79 -17.42 35.01
CA LEU A 240 -7.35 -16.69 33.82
C LEU A 240 -7.17 -15.20 34.11
N VAL A 241 -8.12 -14.56 34.80
CA VAL A 241 -8.02 -13.14 35.17
C VAL A 241 -6.80 -12.89 36.05
N ASP A 242 -6.55 -13.77 37.03
CA ASP A 242 -5.37 -13.67 37.90
C ASP A 242 -4.06 -13.74 37.09
N LEU A 243 -3.94 -14.71 36.19
CA LEU A 243 -2.76 -14.86 35.32
C LEU A 243 -2.59 -13.65 34.39
N LEU A 244 -3.68 -13.12 33.84
CA LEU A 244 -3.63 -11.96 32.95
C LEU A 244 -3.22 -10.67 33.69
N ARG A 245 -3.68 -10.48 34.93
CA ARG A 245 -3.36 -9.30 35.75
C ARG A 245 -1.97 -9.38 36.37
N ASN A 246 -1.65 -10.50 37.02
CA ASN A 246 -0.49 -10.58 37.90
C ASN A 246 0.77 -11.11 37.21
N GLU A 247 0.63 -12.04 36.26
CA GLU A 247 1.76 -12.66 35.56
C GLU A 247 1.99 -12.02 34.20
N ALA A 248 1.00 -12.02 33.32
CA ALA A 248 1.11 -11.44 31.99
C ALA A 248 1.07 -9.91 32.01
N ARG A 249 0.44 -9.31 33.04
CA ARG A 249 0.30 -7.85 33.24
C ARG A 249 -0.28 -7.11 32.03
N VAL A 250 -1.28 -7.72 31.39
CA VAL A 250 -1.95 -7.17 30.19
C VAL A 250 -3.29 -6.50 30.52
N ILE A 251 -3.79 -6.66 31.74
CA ILE A 251 -4.99 -6.01 32.26
C ILE A 251 -4.70 -5.44 33.64
N ALA A 252 -5.40 -4.36 34.00
CA ALA A 252 -5.35 -3.72 35.31
C ALA A 252 -6.13 -4.50 36.38
#